data_AF-A0A2Z4YS62-F1
#
_entry.id   AF-A0A2Z4YS62-F1
#
_cell.length_a   1.000
_cell.length_b   1.000
_cell.length_c   1.000
_cell.angle_alpha   90.00
_cell.angle_beta   90.00
_cell.angle_gamma   90.00
#
_symmetry.space_group_name_H-M   'P 1'
#
loop_
_entity.id
_entity.type
_entity.pdbx_description
1 polymer ?
#
loop_
_entity_poly.entity_id
_entity_poly.type
_entity_poly.pdbx_seq_one_letter_code
_entity_poly.pdbx_strand_id
1 'polypeptide(L)'
;MQRFILRQNIELFRTRLSEPQNEHDTHYLKIMLSQALRDLAILEAASGFCAEVDPLHAEVQQRIFRDSFENSSKPHLLLDPRRGLHIVDINAAYEKATLTSAAKVVGSCLFDVFPDNPSDEDRVHEIWRKLHPPSYLGIVSIGVVP
;
A
#
# COMPACT_ATOMS: atom_id res chain seq x y z
N MET A 1 -20.14 14.79 -12.76
CA MET A 1 -19.38 16.01 -12.40
C MET A 1 -18.08 15.70 -11.66
N GLN A 2 -18.11 14.93 -10.57
CA GLN A 2 -16.92 14.62 -9.74
C GLN A 2 -15.71 14.05 -10.51
N ARG A 3 -15.91 13.10 -11.43
CA ARG A 3 -14.83 12.51 -12.27
C ARG A 3 -14.08 13.56 -13.10
N PHE A 4 -14.79 14.56 -13.63
CA PHE A 4 -14.20 15.63 -14.43
C PHE A 4 -13.29 16.51 -13.58
N ILE A 5 -13.74 16.88 -12.36
CA ILE A 5 -12.98 17.70 -11.42
C ILE A 5 -11.68 17.00 -11.03
N LEU A 6 -11.74 15.72 -10.68
CA LEU A 6 -10.55 14.95 -10.31
C LEU A 6 -9.51 14.89 -11.43
N ARG A 7 -9.95 14.68 -12.68
CA ARG A 7 -9.05 14.69 -13.85
C ARG A 7 -8.36 16.04 -14.02
N GLN A 8 -9.10 17.14 -13.91
CA GLN A 8 -8.52 18.48 -14.01
C GLN A 8 -7.53 18.78 -12.87
N ASN A 9 -7.86 18.36 -11.64
CA ASN A 9 -6.96 18.52 -10.50
C ASN A 9 -5.67 17.71 -10.68
N ILE A 10 -5.75 16.48 -11.17
CA ILE A 10 -4.59 15.63 -11.46
C ILE A 10 -3.65 16.32 -12.46
N GLU A 11 -4.19 16.83 -13.57
CA GLU A 11 -3.39 17.54 -14.57
C GLU A 11 -2.75 18.79 -13.98
N LEU A 12 -3.51 19.59 -13.22
CA LEU A 12 -2.99 20.78 -12.54
C LEU A 12 -1.83 20.44 -11.57
N PHE A 13 -1.97 19.38 -10.78
CA PHE A 13 -0.91 18.96 -9.84
C PHE A 13 0.32 18.46 -10.57
N ARG A 14 0.17 17.72 -11.67
CA ARG A 14 1.29 17.27 -12.51
C ARG A 14 2.04 18.46 -13.11
N THR A 15 1.33 19.44 -13.66
CA THR A 15 1.95 20.66 -14.19
C THR A 15 2.71 21.41 -13.10
N ARG A 16 2.10 21.62 -11.92
CA ARG A 16 2.78 22.30 -10.81
C ARG A 16 4.00 21.55 -10.28
N LEU A 17 3.99 20.21 -10.30
CA LEU A 17 5.13 19.39 -9.91
C LEU A 17 6.27 19.41 -10.94
N SER A 18 6.00 19.82 -12.18
CA SER A 18 7.03 20.02 -13.21
C SER A 18 7.76 21.36 -13.08
N GLU A 19 7.22 22.29 -12.29
CA GLU A 19 7.82 23.59 -11.98
C GLU A 19 8.67 23.51 -10.70
N PRO A 20 9.76 24.30 -10.58
CA PRO A 20 10.57 24.34 -9.37
C PRO A 20 9.76 24.91 -8.21
N GLN A 21 9.56 24.09 -7.18
CA GLN A 21 8.78 24.39 -5.99
C GLN A 21 9.63 24.18 -4.74
N ASN A 22 9.20 24.75 -3.61
CA ASN A 22 9.81 24.43 -2.32
C ASN A 22 9.58 22.96 -1.97
N GLU A 23 10.42 22.40 -1.10
CA GLU A 23 10.35 20.97 -0.73
C GLU A 23 9.04 20.62 -0.02
N HIS A 24 8.54 21.52 0.84
CA HIS A 24 7.24 21.38 1.51
C HIS A 24 6.07 21.38 0.52
N ASP A 25 6.08 22.31 -0.44
CA ASP A 25 5.02 22.43 -1.45
C ASP A 25 5.01 21.22 -2.38
N THR A 26 6.20 20.75 -2.76
CA THR A 26 6.39 19.53 -3.56
C THR A 26 5.83 18.31 -2.84
N HIS A 27 6.13 18.17 -1.55
CA HIS A 27 5.63 17.06 -0.74
C HIS A 27 4.10 17.09 -0.64
N TYR A 28 3.51 18.25 -0.37
CA TYR A 28 2.07 18.42 -0.30
C TYR A 28 1.38 18.13 -1.65
N LEU A 29 1.92 18.63 -2.76
CA LEU A 29 1.41 18.37 -4.11
C LEU A 29 1.43 16.87 -4.44
N LYS A 30 2.48 16.14 -4.04
CA LYS A 30 2.55 14.68 -4.21
C LYS A 30 1.47 13.96 -3.41
N ILE A 31 1.19 14.38 -2.18
CA ILE A 31 0.10 13.82 -1.37
C ILE A 31 -1.25 14.06 -2.06
N MET A 32 -1.53 15.31 -2.45
CA MET A 32 -2.79 15.69 -3.12
C MET A 32 -2.99 14.97 -4.46
N LEU A 33 -1.92 14.82 -5.25
CA LEU A 33 -1.95 14.05 -6.49
C LEU A 33 -2.27 12.57 -6.22
N SER A 34 -1.62 11.98 -5.22
CA SER A 34 -1.85 10.58 -4.84
C SER A 34 -3.28 10.33 -4.38
N GLN A 35 -3.86 11.28 -3.63
CA GLN A 35 -5.24 11.22 -3.19
C GLN A 35 -6.21 11.35 -4.37
N ALA A 36 -6.02 12.33 -5.25
CA ALA A 36 -6.90 12.54 -6.40
C ALA A 36 -6.87 11.36 -7.39
N LEU A 37 -5.70 10.76 -7.62
CA LEU A 37 -5.55 9.55 -8.43
C LEU A 37 -6.33 8.37 -7.83
N ARG A 38 -6.26 8.18 -6.51
CA ARG A 38 -7.01 7.12 -5.83
C ARG A 38 -8.51 7.32 -5.92
N ASP A 39 -8.99 8.53 -5.63
CA ASP A 39 -10.42 8.84 -5.70
C ASP A 39 -10.97 8.64 -7.12
N LEU A 40 -10.17 9.00 -8.13
CA LEU A 40 -10.51 8.73 -9.53
C LEU A 40 -10.58 7.23 -9.80
N ALA A 41 -9.59 6.45 -9.38
CA ALA A 41 -9.58 5.00 -9.56
C ALA A 41 -10.80 4.31 -8.91
N ILE A 42 -11.22 4.77 -7.73
CA ILE A 42 -12.42 4.26 -7.04
C ILE A 42 -13.67 4.54 -7.89
N LEU A 43 -13.83 5.77 -8.38
CA LEU A 43 -14.97 6.14 -9.22
C LEU A 43 -14.98 5.38 -10.55
N GLU A 44 -13.80 5.12 -11.11
CA GLU A 44 -13.66 4.37 -12.36
C GLU A 44 -14.00 2.88 -12.14
N ALA A 45 -13.49 2.26 -11.08
CA ALA A 45 -13.83 0.89 -10.70
C ALA A 45 -15.33 0.71 -10.42
N ALA A 46 -15.96 1.66 -9.72
CA ALA A 46 -17.40 1.64 -9.43
C ALA A 46 -18.25 1.73 -10.71
N SER A 47 -17.73 2.34 -11.78
CA SER A 47 -18.38 2.39 -13.09
C SER A 47 -18.16 1.14 -13.96
N GLY A 48 -17.56 0.07 -13.39
CA GLY A 48 -17.19 -1.15 -14.11
C GLY A 48 -15.95 -0.97 -15.00
N PHE A 49 -15.27 0.16 -14.89
CA PHE A 49 -14.02 0.41 -15.59
C PHE A 49 -12.89 -0.23 -14.78
N CYS A 50 -12.46 -1.42 -15.19
CA CYS A 50 -11.18 -1.93 -14.74
C CYS A 50 -10.11 -0.98 -15.28
N ALA A 51 -9.32 -0.36 -14.41
CA ALA A 51 -8.18 0.43 -14.84
C ALA A 51 -7.34 -0.45 -15.79
N GLU A 52 -7.15 -0.01 -17.04
CA GLU A 52 -6.15 -0.61 -17.92
C GLU A 52 -4.79 -0.34 -17.28
N VAL A 53 -4.34 -1.30 -16.47
CA VAL A 53 -2.98 -1.28 -15.96
C VAL A 53 -2.11 -1.56 -17.17
N ASP A 54 -1.37 -0.56 -17.64
CA ASP A 54 -0.33 -0.76 -18.65
C ASP A 54 0.61 -1.85 -18.14
N PRO A 55 0.64 -3.04 -18.78
CA PRO A 55 1.39 -4.19 -18.28
C PRO A 55 2.86 -3.87 -18.08
N LEU A 56 3.42 -3.03 -18.96
CA LEU A 56 4.83 -2.66 -18.91
C LEU A 56 5.12 -1.78 -17.69
N HIS A 57 4.24 -0.82 -17.38
CA HIS A 57 4.36 -0.03 -16.16
C HIS A 57 4.20 -0.89 -14.90
N ALA A 58 3.27 -1.85 -14.91
CA ALA A 58 3.04 -2.76 -13.80
C ALA A 58 4.29 -3.61 -13.49
N GLU A 59 4.93 -4.17 -14.52
CA GLU A 59 6.15 -4.96 -14.39
C GLU A 59 7.32 -4.13 -13.86
N VAL A 60 7.49 -2.91 -14.35
CA VAL A 60 8.54 -1.98 -13.87
C VAL A 60 8.31 -1.63 -12.41
N GLN A 61 7.07 -1.29 -12.03
CA GLN A 61 6.73 -0.99 -10.65
C GLN A 61 6.93 -2.20 -9.73
N GLN A 62 6.55 -3.40 -10.17
CA GLN A 62 6.74 -4.63 -9.42
C GLN A 62 8.23 -4.91 -9.19
N ARG A 63 9.08 -4.68 -10.21
CA ARG A 63 10.53 -4.87 -10.07
C ARG A 63 11.14 -3.87 -9.08
N ILE A 64 10.82 -2.58 -9.22
CA ILE A 64 11.31 -1.55 -8.28
C ILE A 64 10.88 -1.86 -6.85
N PHE A 65 9.62 -2.26 -6.67
CA PHE A 65 9.12 -2.68 -5.36
C PHE A 65 9.91 -3.87 -4.82
N ARG A 66 10.05 -4.95 -5.61
CA ARG A 66 10.77 -6.16 -5.19
C ARG A 66 12.21 -5.85 -4.81
N ASP A 67 12.92 -5.07 -5.61
CA ASP A 67 14.29 -4.67 -5.31
C ASP A 67 14.37 -3.87 -4.00
N SER A 68 13.43 -2.95 -3.77
CA SER A 68 13.38 -2.16 -2.54
C SER A 68 13.01 -2.99 -1.31
N PHE A 69 12.16 -4.00 -1.47
CA PHE A 69 11.68 -4.89 -0.42
C PHE A 69 12.78 -5.85 0.04
N GLU A 70 13.43 -6.53 -0.91
CA GLU A 70 14.48 -7.52 -0.65
C GLU A 70 15.76 -6.88 -0.10
N ASN A 71 16.17 -5.73 -0.64
CA ASN A 71 17.40 -5.06 -0.23
C ASN A 71 17.21 -4.17 1.01
N SER A 72 16.01 -4.12 1.58
CA SER A 72 15.78 -3.33 2.79
C SER A 72 16.48 -3.94 3.99
N SER A 73 17.22 -3.12 4.73
CA SER A 73 17.83 -3.53 6.01
C SER A 73 16.81 -3.67 7.15
N LYS A 74 15.57 -3.20 6.94
CA LYS A 74 14.48 -3.27 7.93
C LYS A 74 13.59 -4.49 7.68
N PRO A 75 13.06 -5.12 8.74
CA PRO A 75 12.14 -6.24 8.61
C PRO A 75 10.80 -5.76 8.01
N HIS A 76 10.40 -6.37 6.90
CA HIS A 76 9.16 -6.08 6.18
C HIS A 76 8.35 -7.36 5.96
N LEU A 77 7.03 -7.21 6.04
CA LEU A 77 6.05 -8.26 5.80
C LEU A 77 5.00 -7.75 4.81
N LEU A 78 4.71 -8.56 3.79
CA LEU A 78 3.74 -8.26 2.75
C LEU A 78 2.41 -8.96 3.05
N LEU A 79 1.32 -8.20 3.05
CA LEU A 79 -0.02 -8.68 3.37
C LEU A 79 -0.95 -8.61 2.16
N ASP A 80 -1.81 -9.62 2.03
CA ASP A 80 -2.99 -9.55 1.18
C ASP A 80 -4.05 -8.70 1.92
N PRO A 81 -4.49 -7.56 1.35
CA PRO A 81 -5.49 -6.70 1.98
C PRO A 81 -6.90 -7.33 2.03
N ARG A 82 -7.13 -8.50 1.41
CA ARG A 82 -8.38 -9.24 1.52
C ARG A 82 -8.64 -9.68 2.97
N ARG A 83 -9.90 -10.03 3.26
CA ARG A 83 -10.32 -10.55 4.58
C ARG A 83 -9.36 -11.66 5.03
N GLY A 84 -8.85 -11.53 6.25
CA GLY A 84 -7.89 -12.45 6.86
C GLY A 84 -6.45 -11.97 6.90
N LEU A 85 -6.06 -10.91 6.15
CA LEU A 85 -4.69 -10.37 6.19
C LEU A 85 -3.62 -11.47 6.07
N HIS A 86 -3.71 -12.26 4.99
CA HIS A 86 -2.79 -13.36 4.78
C HIS A 86 -1.40 -12.83 4.42
N ILE A 87 -0.37 -13.48 4.96
CA ILE A 87 1.01 -13.14 4.66
C ILE A 87 1.32 -13.63 3.24
N VAL A 88 1.67 -12.72 2.35
CA VAL A 88 2.05 -13.01 0.97
C VAL A 88 3.54 -13.29 0.88
N ASP A 89 4.35 -12.51 1.61
CA ASP A 89 5.81 -12.61 1.58
C ASP A 89 6.46 -11.94 2.80
N ILE A 90 7.72 -12.27 3.07
CA ILE A 90 8.56 -11.60 4.07
C ILE A 90 9.96 -11.36 3.50
N ASN A 91 10.62 -10.27 3.90
CA ASN A 91 11.96 -10.00 3.41
C ASN A 91 13.05 -10.70 4.24
N ALA A 92 14.27 -10.81 3.69
CA ALA A 92 15.39 -11.46 4.37
C ALA A 92 15.75 -10.81 5.74
N ALA A 93 15.52 -9.51 5.92
CA ALA A 93 15.72 -8.85 7.20
C ALA A 93 14.71 -9.33 8.26
N TYR A 94 13.48 -9.63 7.86
CA TYR A 94 12.44 -10.20 8.71
C TYR A 94 12.79 -11.63 9.12
N GLU A 95 13.24 -12.47 8.19
CA GLU A 95 13.65 -13.84 8.48
C GLU A 95 14.78 -13.87 9.52
N LYS A 96 15.77 -12.98 9.37
CA LYS A 96 16.88 -12.87 10.32
C LYS A 96 16.43 -12.38 11.69
N ALA A 97 15.53 -11.41 11.74
CA ALA A 97 15.07 -10.82 13.00
C ALA A 97 14.20 -11.79 13.82
N THR A 98 13.36 -12.58 13.14
CA THR A 98 12.37 -13.44 13.78
C THR A 98 12.74 -14.92 13.76
N LEU A 99 13.87 -15.28 13.13
CA LEU A 99 14.29 -16.67 12.87
C LEU A 99 13.18 -17.52 12.23
N THR A 100 12.30 -16.88 11.48
CA THR A 100 11.12 -17.48 10.86
C THR A 100 11.28 -17.41 9.34
N SER A 101 11.20 -18.56 8.67
CA SER A 101 11.36 -18.63 7.23
C SER A 101 10.07 -18.28 6.49
N ALA A 102 10.19 -17.68 5.30
CA ALA A 102 9.04 -17.33 4.46
C ALA A 102 8.19 -18.56 4.15
N ALA A 103 8.83 -19.70 3.87
CA ALA A 103 8.15 -20.97 3.63
C ALA A 103 7.24 -21.45 4.78
N LYS A 104 7.45 -20.95 6.00
CA LYS A 104 6.66 -21.31 7.18
C LYS A 104 5.46 -20.40 7.41
N VAL A 105 5.51 -19.15 6.93
CA VAL A 105 4.50 -18.12 7.24
C VAL A 105 3.72 -17.64 6.02
N VAL A 106 4.27 -17.79 4.82
CA VAL A 106 3.58 -17.44 3.57
C VAL A 106 2.30 -18.28 3.44
N GLY A 107 1.19 -17.61 3.14
CA GLY A 107 -0.15 -18.17 3.08
C GLY A 107 -0.86 -18.27 4.43
N SER A 108 -0.15 -18.10 5.55
CA SER A 108 -0.78 -18.09 6.87
C SER A 108 -1.44 -16.74 7.15
N CYS A 109 -2.48 -16.77 7.98
CA CYS A 109 -3.09 -15.57 8.51
C CYS A 109 -2.09 -14.87 9.45
N LEU A 110 -1.99 -13.54 9.37
CA LEU A 110 -1.10 -12.76 10.24
C LEU A 110 -1.33 -13.07 11.73
N PHE A 111 -2.58 -13.32 12.12
CA PHE A 111 -2.97 -13.58 13.50
C PHE A 111 -2.62 -14.99 13.98
N ASP A 112 -2.51 -15.97 13.08
CA ASP A 112 -2.09 -17.32 13.42
C ASP A 112 -0.59 -17.38 13.73
N VAL A 113 0.19 -16.53 13.05
CA VAL A 113 1.65 -16.42 13.22
C VAL A 113 2.01 -15.56 14.44
N PHE A 114 1.19 -14.57 14.76
CA PHE A 114 1.37 -13.69 15.92
C PHE A 114 0.16 -13.76 16.87
N PRO A 115 0.06 -14.81 17.71
CA PRO A 115 -1.06 -14.98 18.63
C PRO A 115 -1.08 -13.95 19.77
N ASP A 116 0.07 -13.32 20.07
CA ASP A 116 0.17 -12.18 21.01
C ASP A 116 -0.38 -10.87 20.42
N ASN A 117 -0.69 -10.84 19.12
CA ASN A 117 -1.55 -9.82 18.57
C ASN A 117 -2.98 -10.21 18.99
N PRO A 118 -3.66 -9.38 19.80
CA PRO A 118 -4.93 -9.69 20.46
C PRO A 118 -5.90 -10.39 19.51
N SER A 119 -6.28 -11.62 19.87
CA SER A 119 -7.27 -12.42 19.14
C SER A 119 -8.71 -11.86 19.21
N ASP A 120 -8.88 -10.59 19.60
CA ASP A 120 -10.17 -9.91 19.59
C ASP A 120 -10.53 -9.51 18.16
N GLU A 121 -11.60 -10.09 17.62
CA GLU A 121 -12.19 -9.70 16.33
C GLU A 121 -12.41 -8.18 16.23
N ASP A 122 -12.73 -7.51 17.34
CA ASP A 122 -12.90 -6.06 17.43
C ASP A 122 -11.59 -5.28 17.21
N ARG A 123 -10.45 -5.83 17.65
CA ARG A 123 -9.13 -5.19 17.49
C ARG A 123 -8.57 -5.42 16.09
N VAL A 124 -8.90 -6.56 15.46
CA VAL A 124 -8.71 -6.78 14.01
C VAL A 124 -9.53 -5.79 13.20
N HIS A 125 -10.80 -5.56 13.57
CA HIS A 125 -11.64 -4.54 12.95
C HIS A 125 -11.13 -3.12 13.17
N GLU A 126 -10.53 -2.81 14.32
CA GLU A 126 -9.90 -1.52 14.58
C GLU A 126 -8.62 -1.30 13.77
N ILE A 127 -7.74 -2.31 13.67
CA ILE A 127 -6.56 -2.24 12.80
C ILE A 127 -7.02 -2.12 11.34
N TRP A 128 -7.99 -2.93 10.91
CA TRP A 128 -8.57 -2.85 9.58
C TRP A 128 -9.17 -1.46 9.30
N ARG A 129 -9.87 -0.86 10.26
CA ARG A 129 -10.44 0.51 10.21
C ARG A 129 -9.39 1.62 10.25
N LYS A 130 -8.27 1.42 10.95
CA LYS A 130 -7.13 2.36 10.96
C LYS A 130 -6.31 2.28 9.68
N LEU A 131 -6.24 1.09 9.07
CA LEU A 131 -5.58 0.86 7.78
C LEU A 131 -6.48 1.22 6.59
N HIS A 132 -7.80 1.19 6.77
CA HIS A 132 -8.83 1.68 5.84
C HIS A 132 -9.68 2.79 6.50
N PRO A 133 -9.14 4.01 6.71
CA PRO A 133 -10.03 5.16 6.70
C PRO A 133 -10.76 5.15 5.34
N PRO A 134 -11.98 5.70 5.20
CA PRO A 134 -12.79 5.66 3.98
C PRO A 134 -12.15 6.26 2.70
N SER A 135 -10.84 6.56 2.72
CA SER A 135 -10.03 7.19 1.70
C SER A 135 -8.71 6.48 1.35
N TYR A 136 -8.39 5.28 1.87
CA TYR A 136 -7.12 4.59 1.53
C TYR A 136 -7.31 3.09 1.22
N LEU A 137 -7.00 2.71 -0.03
CA LEU A 137 -6.72 1.34 -0.49
C LEU A 137 -5.28 1.36 -1.03
N GLY A 138 -4.33 0.86 -0.24
CA GLY A 138 -2.90 0.84 -0.57
C GLY A 138 -2.15 -0.06 0.41
N ILE A 139 -1.13 -0.75 -0.10
CA ILE A 139 -0.35 -1.78 0.63
C ILE A 139 0.21 -1.19 1.93
N VAL A 140 -0.11 -1.83 3.05
CA VAL A 140 0.34 -1.45 4.39
C VAL A 140 1.58 -2.27 4.73
N SER A 141 2.71 -1.59 4.90
CA SER A 141 3.90 -2.16 5.53
C SER A 141 3.79 -1.96 7.04
N ILE A 142 3.74 -3.07 7.80
CA ILE A 142 3.84 -3.03 9.26
C ILE A 142 5.28 -3.38 9.63
N GLY A 143 6.02 -2.38 10.10
CA GLY A 143 7.33 -2.58 10.72
C GLY A 143 7.17 -3.15 12.12
N VAL A 144 7.89 -4.22 12.43
CA VAL A 144 7.98 -4.76 13.79
C VAL A 144 8.91 -3.83 14.60
N VAL A 145 8.39 -3.26 15.68
CA VAL A 145 9.17 -2.49 16.66
C VAL A 145 9.85 -3.49 17.60
N PRO A 146 11.15 -3.31 17.94
CA PRO A 146 11.89 -4.21 18.84
C PRO A 146 11.36 -4.22 20.27
#